data_AF-A0ABD3P213-F1
#
_entry.id   AF-A0ABD3P213-F1
#
_cell.length_a   1.000
_cell.length_b   1.000
_cell.length_c   1.000
_cell.angle_alpha   90.00
_cell.angle_beta   90.00
_cell.angle_gamma   90.00
#
_symmetry.space_group_name_H-M   'P 1'
#
loop_
_entity.id
_entity.type
_entity.pdbx_description
1 polymer ?
#
loop_
_entity_poly.entity_id
_entity_poly.type
_entity_poly.pdbx_seq_one_letter_code
_entity_poly.pdbx_strand_id
1 'polypeptide(L)'
;MAQHNITPSIDTFSTAVDWDNSLFDDVIDPFQQIAISERAQGQEAGRRAGYLDGRDIGRTKGWEIGLELGYIHAFANNFIDGCRKREQNTKEQTDTNQEERSTSADRGNHRLDRCLTVSRELIDLVNCFPDPDELLAQRTDIAEIDAIELSGRDDSKIAPDTSRVDVTSSLQRIRAKFKLLLVLLRTRTPLDLKRLLNRNHSVEDEKHATDTKGKESTVLPKESDW
;
A
#
# COMPACT_ATOMS: atom_id res chain seq x y z
N MET A 1 49.26 -92.06 10.06
CA MET A 1 47.84 -92.36 10.27
C MET A 1 47.04 -91.24 9.65
N ALA A 2 46.21 -91.58 8.67
CA ALA A 2 45.40 -90.66 7.88
C ALA A 2 44.13 -90.26 8.64
N GLN A 3 43.76 -88.99 8.61
CA GLN A 3 42.40 -88.53 8.90
C GLN A 3 42.01 -87.47 7.86
N HIS A 4 41.30 -87.93 6.84
CA HIS A 4 40.42 -87.12 6.00
C HIS A 4 39.24 -86.67 6.85
N ASN A 5 38.93 -85.38 6.87
CA ASN A 5 37.59 -84.91 7.22
C ASN A 5 36.99 -84.16 6.03
N ILE A 6 35.85 -84.69 5.64
CA ILE A 6 35.03 -84.39 4.47
C ILE A 6 34.06 -83.26 4.84
N THR A 7 34.03 -82.22 4.02
CA THR A 7 32.97 -81.22 3.99
C THR A 7 31.66 -81.81 3.46
N PRO A 8 30.50 -81.45 4.02
CA PRO A 8 29.28 -81.37 3.23
C PRO A 8 28.81 -79.91 3.10
N SER A 9 28.92 -79.41 1.87
CA SER A 9 28.17 -78.27 1.35
C SER A 9 26.69 -78.64 1.27
N ILE A 10 25.84 -77.94 2.01
CA ILE A 10 24.40 -77.90 1.77
C ILE A 10 24.02 -76.43 1.61
N ASP A 11 24.24 -75.91 0.42
CA ASP A 11 23.59 -74.69 -0.03
C ASP A 11 22.14 -75.06 -0.34
N THR A 12 21.26 -74.85 0.63
CA THR A 12 19.82 -74.79 0.38
C THR A 12 19.56 -73.59 -0.51
N PHE A 13 19.50 -73.82 -1.82
CA PHE A 13 18.87 -72.92 -2.78
C PHE A 13 17.38 -72.82 -2.47
N SER A 14 17.04 -71.95 -1.51
CA SER A 14 15.71 -71.37 -1.44
C SER A 14 15.60 -70.41 -2.62
N THR A 15 15.16 -70.90 -3.76
CA THR A 15 14.57 -70.09 -4.83
C THR A 15 13.24 -69.56 -4.30
N ALA A 16 13.31 -68.63 -3.35
CA ALA A 16 12.22 -67.72 -3.11
C ALA A 16 12.01 -67.01 -4.45
N VAL A 17 10.84 -67.22 -5.04
CA VAL A 17 10.36 -66.42 -6.16
C VAL A 17 10.37 -64.99 -5.64
N ASP A 18 11.40 -64.23 -6.01
CA ASP A 18 11.39 -62.77 -5.94
C ASP A 18 10.24 -62.34 -6.84
N TRP A 19 9.07 -62.18 -6.23
CA TRP A 19 7.96 -61.47 -6.84
C TRP A 19 8.49 -60.07 -7.05
N ASP A 20 8.87 -59.82 -8.30
CA ASP A 20 9.45 -58.61 -8.81
C ASP A 20 8.59 -57.40 -8.41
N ASN A 21 8.87 -56.86 -7.23
CA ASN A 21 8.20 -55.68 -6.70
C ASN A 21 8.47 -54.45 -7.59
N SER A 22 9.43 -54.52 -8.52
CA SER A 22 9.68 -53.47 -9.50
C SER A 22 8.57 -53.32 -10.55
N LEU A 23 7.71 -54.34 -10.74
CA LEU A 23 6.59 -54.25 -11.70
C LEU A 23 5.41 -53.40 -11.17
N PHE A 24 5.27 -53.29 -9.85
CA PHE A 24 4.20 -52.52 -9.21
C PHE A 24 4.67 -51.19 -8.62
N ASP A 25 5.99 -50.98 -8.47
CA ASP A 25 6.55 -49.68 -8.06
C ASP A 25 6.33 -48.56 -9.10
N ASP A 26 6.08 -48.91 -10.36
CA ASP A 26 5.73 -47.96 -11.44
C ASP A 26 4.22 -47.73 -11.62
N VAL A 27 3.36 -48.46 -10.88
CA VAL A 27 1.91 -48.21 -10.89
C VAL A 27 1.60 -47.10 -9.88
N ILE A 28 1.94 -45.88 -10.27
CA ILE A 28 1.57 -44.68 -9.51
C ILE A 28 0.06 -44.69 -9.32
N ASP A 29 -0.38 -44.65 -8.05
CA ASP A 29 -1.78 -44.53 -7.69
C ASP A 29 -2.37 -43.28 -8.40
N PRO A 30 -3.40 -43.43 -9.25
CA PRO A 30 -4.01 -42.30 -9.94
C PRO A 30 -4.48 -41.20 -8.98
N PHE A 31 -4.86 -41.55 -7.73
CA PHE A 31 -5.21 -40.56 -6.72
C PHE A 31 -3.99 -39.76 -6.22
N GLN A 32 -2.82 -40.39 -6.13
CA GLN A 32 -1.57 -39.71 -5.80
C GLN A 32 -1.14 -38.74 -6.90
N GLN A 33 -1.29 -39.13 -8.18
CA GLN A 33 -1.00 -38.25 -9.30
C GLN A 33 -1.93 -37.03 -9.34
N ILE A 34 -3.23 -37.25 -9.13
CA ILE A 34 -4.22 -36.17 -9.00
C ILE A 34 -3.83 -35.24 -7.85
N ALA A 35 -3.52 -35.78 -6.67
CA ALA A 35 -3.15 -34.98 -5.50
C ALA A 35 -1.89 -34.12 -5.74
N ILE A 36 -0.88 -34.65 -6.42
CA ILE A 36 0.33 -33.89 -6.79
C ILE A 36 -0.01 -32.77 -7.78
N SER A 37 -0.81 -33.08 -8.82
CA SER A 37 -1.19 -32.11 -9.85
C SER A 37 -2.05 -30.96 -9.29
N GLU A 38 -3.06 -31.27 -8.49
CA GLU A 38 -3.95 -30.31 -7.84
C GLU A 38 -3.19 -29.45 -6.83
N ARG A 39 -2.22 -30.04 -6.11
CA ARG A 39 -1.34 -29.27 -5.21
C ARG A 39 -0.52 -28.24 -6.00
N ALA A 40 0.09 -28.64 -7.11
CA ALA A 40 0.87 -27.72 -7.95
C ALA A 40 -0.03 -26.63 -8.55
N GLN A 41 -1.22 -27.00 -9.03
CA GLN A 41 -2.21 -26.06 -9.56
C GLN A 41 -2.71 -25.08 -8.48
N GLY A 42 -2.97 -25.56 -7.28
CA GLY A 42 -3.38 -24.75 -6.13
C GLY A 42 -2.29 -23.77 -5.71
N GLN A 43 -1.02 -24.18 -5.70
CA GLN A 43 0.12 -23.30 -5.43
C GLN A 43 0.23 -22.19 -6.47
N GLU A 44 0.12 -22.52 -7.76
CA GLU A 44 0.19 -21.53 -8.84
C GLU A 44 -1.01 -20.57 -8.81
N ALA A 45 -2.22 -21.09 -8.55
CA ALA A 45 -3.43 -20.29 -8.39
C ALA A 45 -3.30 -19.33 -7.20
N GLY A 46 -2.80 -19.81 -6.06
CA GLY A 46 -2.56 -19.00 -4.87
C GLY A 46 -1.50 -17.92 -5.11
N ARG A 47 -0.40 -18.26 -5.78
CA ARG A 47 0.65 -17.30 -6.17
C ARG A 47 0.10 -16.19 -7.06
N ARG A 48 -0.70 -16.55 -8.07
CA ARG A 48 -1.33 -15.59 -8.98
C ARG A 48 -2.35 -14.70 -8.27
N ALA A 49 -3.23 -15.29 -7.44
CA ALA A 49 -4.23 -14.55 -6.69
C ALA A 49 -3.58 -13.56 -5.72
N GLY A 50 -2.55 -14.01 -4.97
CA GLY A 50 -1.82 -13.16 -4.04
C GLY A 50 -1.09 -11.99 -4.74
N TYR A 51 -0.53 -12.21 -5.92
CA TYR A 51 0.08 -11.14 -6.71
C TYR A 51 -0.93 -10.08 -7.14
N LEU A 52 -2.09 -10.51 -7.65
CA LEU A 52 -3.15 -9.59 -8.10
C LEU A 52 -3.72 -8.77 -6.94
N ASP A 53 -4.06 -9.44 -5.84
CA ASP A 53 -4.58 -8.78 -4.63
C ASP A 53 -3.55 -7.80 -4.04
N GLY A 54 -2.29 -8.24 -3.92
CA GLY A 54 -1.20 -7.39 -3.44
C GLY A 54 -0.99 -6.14 -4.32
N ARG A 55 -1.13 -6.28 -5.65
CA ARG A 55 -1.03 -5.16 -6.59
C ARG A 55 -2.19 -4.16 -6.41
N ASP A 56 -3.41 -4.66 -6.29
CA ASP A 56 -4.61 -3.82 -6.19
C ASP A 56 -4.67 -3.09 -4.83
N ILE A 57 -4.30 -3.78 -3.74
CA ILE A 57 -4.11 -3.17 -2.42
C ILE A 57 -3.01 -2.10 -2.48
N GLY A 58 -1.86 -2.42 -3.08
CA GLY A 58 -0.73 -1.49 -3.21
C GLY A 58 -1.12 -0.21 -3.96
N ARG A 59 -1.86 -0.35 -5.06
CA ARG A 59 -2.37 0.80 -5.83
C ARG A 59 -3.33 1.66 -5.02
N THR A 60 -4.29 1.03 -4.34
CA THR A 60 -5.27 1.73 -3.51
C THR A 60 -4.59 2.51 -2.39
N LYS A 61 -3.65 1.86 -1.69
CA LYS A 61 -2.91 2.49 -0.58
C LYS A 61 -1.94 3.56 -1.04
N GLY A 62 -1.23 3.36 -2.14
CA GLY A 62 -0.37 4.38 -2.73
C GLY A 62 -1.15 5.65 -3.08
N TRP A 63 -2.35 5.49 -3.65
CA TRP A 63 -3.22 6.61 -3.96
C TRP A 63 -3.76 7.34 -2.73
N GLU A 64 -4.22 6.60 -1.70
CA GLU A 64 -4.65 7.18 -0.42
C GLU A 64 -3.54 8.04 0.21
N ILE A 65 -2.31 7.52 0.25
CA ILE A 65 -1.15 8.22 0.81
C ILE A 65 -0.80 9.45 -0.04
N GLY A 66 -0.76 9.32 -1.36
CA GLY A 66 -0.46 10.44 -2.26
C GLY A 66 -1.46 11.59 -2.12
N LEU A 67 -2.75 11.28 -2.01
CA LEU A 67 -3.79 12.29 -1.75
C LEU A 67 -3.61 12.98 -0.40
N GLU A 68 -3.31 12.21 0.64
CA GLU A 68 -3.06 12.76 1.98
C GLU A 68 -1.87 13.71 1.98
N LEU A 69 -0.73 13.27 1.46
CA LEU A 69 0.50 14.08 1.39
C LEU A 69 0.30 15.33 0.53
N GLY A 70 -0.35 15.21 -0.63
CA GLY A 70 -0.65 16.33 -1.51
C GLY A 70 -1.54 17.39 -0.84
N TYR A 71 -2.57 16.96 -0.11
CA TYR A 71 -3.41 17.87 0.67
C TYR A 71 -2.63 18.59 1.77
N ILE A 72 -1.85 17.84 2.56
CA ILE A 72 -1.03 18.36 3.66
C ILE A 72 -0.05 19.42 3.16
N HIS A 73 0.63 19.13 2.05
CA HIS A 73 1.57 20.05 1.39
C HIS A 73 0.88 21.31 0.88
N ALA A 74 -0.25 21.18 0.16
CA ALA A 74 -1.00 22.32 -0.35
C ALA A 74 -1.54 23.20 0.79
N PHE A 75 -2.04 22.59 1.86
CA PHE A 75 -2.52 23.31 3.05
C PHE A 75 -1.41 24.15 3.69
N ALA A 76 -0.23 23.55 3.93
CA ALA A 76 0.89 24.24 4.55
C ALA A 76 1.40 25.41 3.70
N ASN A 77 1.52 25.23 2.39
CA ASN A 77 1.90 26.31 1.47
C ASN A 77 0.89 27.45 1.46
N ASN A 78 -0.40 27.14 1.29
CA ASN A 78 -1.46 28.14 1.30
C ASN A 78 -1.54 28.90 2.62
N PHE A 79 -1.25 28.24 3.74
CA PHE A 79 -1.16 28.89 5.04
C PHE A 79 0.00 29.89 5.10
N ILE A 80 1.21 29.49 4.67
CA ILE A 80 2.39 30.38 4.63
C ILE A 80 2.14 31.57 3.71
N ASP A 81 1.57 31.34 2.52
CA ASP A 81 1.24 32.38 1.56
C ASP A 81 0.19 33.36 2.10
N GLY A 82 -0.82 32.85 2.80
CA GLY A 82 -1.82 33.66 3.48
C GLY A 82 -1.21 34.57 4.55
N CYS A 83 -0.25 34.06 5.32
CA CYS A 83 0.49 34.86 6.30
C CYS A 83 1.31 35.97 5.62
N ARG A 84 2.06 35.65 4.55
CA ARG A 84 2.84 36.65 3.78
C ARG A 84 1.97 37.78 3.23
N LYS A 85 0.82 37.44 2.63
CA LYS A 85 -0.12 38.44 2.08
C LYS A 85 -0.65 39.37 3.16
N ARG A 86 -0.94 38.84 4.35
CA ARG A 86 -1.40 39.67 5.49
C ARG A 86 -0.32 40.65 5.96
N GLU A 87 0.94 40.23 6.01
CA GLU A 87 2.05 41.12 6.38
C GLU A 87 2.25 42.25 5.38
N GLN A 88 2.14 41.97 4.08
CA GLN A 88 2.22 42.98 3.02
C GLN A 88 1.10 44.02 3.16
N ASN A 89 -0.15 43.57 3.29
CA ASN A 89 -1.30 44.47 3.46
C ASN A 89 -1.20 45.33 4.73
N THR A 90 -0.57 44.83 5.79
CA THR A 90 -0.41 45.59 7.05
C THR A 90 0.63 46.70 6.88
N LYS A 91 1.71 46.46 6.15
CA LYS A 91 2.78 47.46 5.90
C LYS A 91 2.27 48.65 5.07
N GLU A 92 1.42 48.40 4.07
CA GLU A 92 0.81 49.45 3.24
C GLU A 92 -0.17 50.35 4.02
N GLN A 93 -0.75 49.86 5.12
CA GLN A 93 -1.69 50.61 5.97
C GLN A 93 -1.03 51.41 7.10
N THR A 94 0.19 51.05 7.52
CA THR A 94 0.87 51.72 8.65
C THR A 94 1.51 53.06 8.33
N ASP A 95 1.61 53.45 7.05
CA ASP A 95 2.13 54.76 6.67
C ASP A 95 1.13 55.92 6.92
N THR A 96 -0.11 55.63 7.36
CA THR A 96 -1.14 56.67 7.57
C THR A 96 -1.63 56.88 9.00
N ASN A 97 -1.38 56.01 9.99
CA ASN A 97 -1.86 56.20 11.37
C ASN A 97 -0.92 55.57 12.41
N GLN A 98 0.03 56.36 12.91
CA GLN A 98 0.95 56.01 13.99
C GLN A 98 0.37 56.51 15.33
N GLU A 99 0.17 55.61 16.31
CA GLU A 99 0.78 55.70 17.66
C GLU A 99 0.12 54.84 18.77
N GLU A 100 -1.14 54.39 18.67
CA GLU A 100 -1.79 53.80 19.86
C GLU A 100 -2.29 52.36 19.67
N ARG A 101 -1.41 51.34 19.64
CA ARG A 101 -1.84 49.91 19.80
C ARG A 101 -0.71 48.86 19.97
N SER A 102 0.22 49.04 20.91
CA SER A 102 1.43 48.19 20.99
C SER A 102 1.45 47.07 22.04
N THR A 103 0.40 46.80 22.82
CA THR A 103 0.53 45.84 23.96
C THR A 103 -0.29 44.54 23.84
N SER A 104 -1.26 44.43 22.94
CA SER A 104 -2.10 43.22 22.80
C SER A 104 -1.79 42.35 21.57
N ALA A 105 -1.03 42.87 20.59
CA ALA A 105 -0.68 42.16 19.36
C ALA A 105 0.40 41.07 19.57
N ASP A 106 1.26 41.25 20.57
CA ASP A 106 2.50 40.47 20.71
C ASP A 106 2.28 38.98 21.02
N ARG A 107 1.20 38.67 21.76
CA ARG A 107 0.82 37.28 22.09
C ARG A 107 0.25 36.51 20.89
N GLY A 108 -0.35 37.22 19.93
CA GLY A 108 -0.89 36.61 18.70
C GLY A 108 0.23 36.20 17.73
N ASN A 109 1.30 37.00 17.70
CA ASN A 109 2.44 36.80 16.79
C ASN A 109 3.21 35.53 17.12
N HIS A 110 3.55 35.30 18.38
CA HIS A 110 4.31 34.11 18.78
C HIS A 110 3.58 32.78 18.49
N ARG A 111 2.25 32.75 18.52
CA ARG A 111 1.49 31.56 18.09
C ARG A 111 1.56 31.36 16.58
N LEU A 112 1.46 32.45 15.82
CA LEU A 112 1.53 32.43 14.36
C LEU A 112 2.92 32.01 13.89
N ASP A 113 3.98 32.50 14.54
CA ASP A 113 5.37 32.08 14.27
C ASP A 113 5.56 30.58 14.47
N ARG A 114 5.02 30.01 15.55
CA ARG A 114 5.01 28.56 15.76
C ARG A 114 4.29 27.81 14.64
N CYS A 115 3.13 28.29 14.20
CA CYS A 115 2.42 27.69 13.07
C CYS A 115 3.24 27.75 11.78
N LEU A 116 3.94 28.86 11.52
CA LEU A 116 4.81 29.00 10.35
C LEU A 116 5.99 28.03 10.40
N THR A 117 6.66 27.91 11.53
CA THR A 117 7.75 26.94 11.71
C THR A 117 7.27 25.51 11.46
N VAL A 118 6.16 25.11 12.10
CA VAL A 118 5.59 23.77 11.89
C VAL A 118 5.18 23.55 10.44
N SER A 119 4.64 24.56 9.75
CA SER A 119 4.25 24.45 8.34
C SER A 119 5.43 24.25 7.41
N ARG A 120 6.57 24.92 7.67
CA ARG A 120 7.81 24.73 6.89
C ARG A 120 8.39 23.33 7.09
N GLU A 121 8.51 22.90 8.35
CA GLU A 121 8.97 21.55 8.67
C GLU A 121 8.09 20.47 8.06
N LEU A 122 6.77 20.72 7.96
CA LEU A 122 5.82 19.82 7.34
C LEU A 122 6.07 19.69 5.84
N ILE A 123 6.33 20.81 5.15
CA ILE A 123 6.70 20.82 3.73
C ILE A 123 8.00 20.04 3.53
N ASP A 124 9.01 20.28 4.37
CA ASP A 124 10.29 19.56 4.30
C ASP A 124 10.10 18.05 4.48
N LEU A 125 9.28 17.62 5.46
CA LEU A 125 8.99 16.21 5.65
C LEU A 125 8.24 15.58 4.48
N VAL A 126 7.32 16.31 3.85
CA VAL A 126 6.59 15.80 2.67
C VAL A 126 7.52 15.74 1.45
N ASN A 127 8.40 16.73 1.26
CA ASN A 127 9.36 16.75 0.15
C ASN A 127 10.46 15.70 0.29
N CYS A 128 10.80 15.31 1.52
CA CYS A 128 11.71 14.21 1.81
C CYS A 128 11.01 12.85 1.88
N PHE A 129 9.72 12.77 1.54
CA PHE A 129 9.02 11.50 1.47
C PHE A 129 9.49 10.74 0.23
N PRO A 130 9.87 9.46 0.34
CA PRO A 130 10.51 8.73 -0.73
C PRO A 130 9.59 8.58 -1.94
N ASP A 131 10.18 8.69 -3.13
CA ASP A 131 9.46 8.50 -4.37
C ASP A 131 9.06 7.02 -4.54
N PRO A 132 7.96 6.72 -5.27
CA PRO A 132 7.51 5.35 -5.48
C PRO A 132 8.60 4.45 -6.07
N ASP A 133 9.43 5.00 -6.96
CA ASP A 133 10.51 4.27 -7.61
C ASP A 133 11.64 3.91 -6.63
N GLU A 134 11.96 4.81 -5.69
CA GLU A 134 12.94 4.55 -4.63
C GLU A 134 12.47 3.45 -3.66
N LEU A 135 11.17 3.44 -3.34
CA LEU A 135 10.55 2.41 -2.50
C LEU A 135 10.57 1.02 -3.15
N LEU A 136 10.45 0.96 -4.48
CA LEU A 136 10.46 -0.28 -5.23
C LEU A 136 11.88 -0.79 -5.46
N ALA A 137 12.85 0.10 -5.72
CA ALA A 137 14.26 -0.23 -5.89
C ALA A 137 14.85 -0.87 -4.62
N GLN A 138 14.50 -0.37 -3.43
CA GLN A 138 14.93 -0.99 -2.16
C GLN A 138 14.36 -2.40 -1.92
N ARG A 139 13.31 -2.79 -2.66
CA ARG A 139 12.61 -4.07 -2.43
C ARG A 139 13.08 -5.17 -3.37
N THR A 140 13.62 -4.83 -4.54
CA THR A 140 14.22 -5.81 -5.46
C THR A 140 15.45 -6.48 -4.84
N ASP A 141 16.24 -5.75 -4.06
CA ASP A 141 17.41 -6.28 -3.36
C ASP A 141 17.03 -7.40 -2.36
N ILE A 142 15.82 -7.33 -1.79
CA ILE A 142 15.32 -8.29 -0.80
C ILE A 142 14.83 -9.58 -1.47
N ALA A 143 14.17 -9.47 -2.64
CA ALA A 143 13.70 -10.66 -3.37
C ALA A 143 14.87 -11.53 -3.87
N GLU A 144 16.04 -10.93 -4.09
CA GLU A 144 17.26 -11.64 -4.46
C GLU A 144 17.89 -12.37 -3.27
N ILE A 145 17.75 -11.83 -2.04
CA ILE A 145 18.22 -12.46 -0.79
C ILE A 145 17.34 -13.66 -0.39
N ASP A 146 16.02 -13.55 -0.50
CA ASP A 146 15.09 -14.66 -0.20
C ASP A 146 15.27 -15.84 -1.17
N ALA A 147 15.70 -15.57 -2.42
CA ALA A 147 16.05 -16.62 -3.37
C ALA A 147 17.35 -17.36 -2.99
N ILE A 148 18.24 -16.73 -2.21
CA ILE A 148 19.49 -17.32 -1.73
C ILE A 148 19.27 -18.14 -0.44
N GLU A 149 18.36 -17.74 0.45
CA GLU A 149 18.07 -18.48 1.71
C GLU A 149 17.39 -19.85 1.49
N LEU A 150 16.78 -20.09 0.32
CA LEU A 150 16.32 -21.42 -0.10
C LEU A 150 17.47 -22.36 -0.52
N SER A 151 18.70 -21.85 -0.65
CA SER A 151 19.92 -22.67 -0.76
C SER A 151 20.61 -22.74 0.60
N GLY A 152 20.20 -23.72 1.41
CA GLY A 152 20.61 -23.85 2.82
C GLY A 152 22.10 -23.61 3.07
N ARG A 153 22.42 -22.55 3.82
CA ARG A 153 23.74 -22.39 4.44
C ARG A 153 23.66 -21.59 5.75
N ASP A 154 23.93 -22.34 6.80
CA ASP A 154 24.32 -22.07 8.18
C ASP A 154 24.75 -20.63 8.56
N ASP A 155 24.15 -20.18 9.67
CA ASP A 155 24.67 -19.26 10.69
C ASP A 155 25.73 -18.23 10.27
N SER A 156 25.28 -17.10 9.72
CA SER A 156 26.05 -15.85 9.86
C SER A 156 25.14 -14.68 10.18
N LYS A 157 25.50 -13.98 11.26
CA LYS A 157 24.87 -12.77 11.78
C LYS A 157 24.79 -11.70 10.68
N ILE A 158 23.67 -11.64 9.97
CA ILE A 158 23.33 -10.50 9.13
C ILE A 158 22.99 -9.36 10.08
N ALA A 159 23.91 -8.41 10.22
CA ALA A 159 23.63 -7.17 10.93
C ALA A 159 22.41 -6.50 10.27
N PRO A 160 21.41 -6.04 11.04
CA PRO A 160 20.24 -5.41 10.46
C PRO A 160 20.67 -4.15 9.72
N ASP A 161 20.50 -4.17 8.41
CA ASP A 161 20.81 -3.05 7.52
C ASP A 161 19.97 -1.84 7.94
N THR A 162 20.67 -0.80 8.42
CA THR A 162 20.10 0.41 9.03
C THR A 162 19.62 1.42 7.99
N SER A 163 19.67 1.09 6.70
CA SER A 163 19.32 1.99 5.60
C SER A 163 17.85 1.95 5.18
N ARG A 164 17.04 1.02 5.71
CA ARG A 164 15.64 0.89 5.29
C ARG A 164 14.82 2.10 5.74
N VAL A 165 14.35 2.86 4.76
CA VAL A 165 13.48 4.01 5.01
C VAL A 165 12.17 3.51 5.60
N ASP A 166 11.93 3.78 6.88
CA ASP A 166 10.66 3.45 7.53
C ASP A 166 9.57 4.43 7.08
N VAL A 167 8.94 4.08 5.97
CA VAL A 167 7.80 4.80 5.37
C VAL A 167 6.68 5.01 6.39
N THR A 168 6.45 4.01 7.25
CA THR A 168 5.37 4.07 8.24
C THR A 168 5.68 5.12 9.30
N SER A 169 6.90 5.12 9.84
CA SER A 169 7.35 6.14 10.80
C SER A 169 7.39 7.55 10.17
N SER A 170 7.84 7.68 8.93
CA SER A 170 7.82 8.96 8.20
C SER A 170 6.39 9.50 8.04
N LEU A 171 5.46 8.67 7.57
CA LEU A 171 4.05 9.04 7.39
C LEU A 171 3.38 9.39 8.73
N GLN A 172 3.65 8.62 9.80
CA GLN A 172 3.15 8.92 11.14
C GLN A 172 3.67 10.26 11.67
N ARG A 173 4.95 10.57 11.43
CA ARG A 173 5.57 11.84 11.80
C ARG A 173 4.90 13.02 11.08
N ILE A 174 4.65 12.89 9.77
CA ILE A 174 3.93 13.89 8.97
C ILE A 174 2.53 14.10 9.55
N ARG A 175 1.77 13.02 9.76
CA ARG A 175 0.42 13.07 10.35
C ARG A 175 0.39 13.74 11.73
N ALA A 176 1.36 13.42 12.59
CA ALA A 176 1.47 13.98 13.92
C ALA A 176 1.75 15.50 13.88
N LYS A 177 2.70 15.93 13.04
CA LYS A 177 2.96 17.37 12.84
C LYS A 177 1.78 18.10 12.22
N PHE A 178 1.09 17.49 11.27
CA PHE A 178 -0.10 18.09 10.68
C PHE A 178 -1.21 18.30 11.73
N LYS A 179 -1.48 17.28 12.56
CA LYS A 179 -2.42 17.41 13.69
C LYS A 179 -2.00 18.51 14.66
N LEU A 180 -0.70 18.62 14.97
CA LEU A 180 -0.17 19.70 15.81
C LEU A 180 -0.46 21.07 15.19
N LEU A 181 -0.26 21.23 13.88
CA LEU A 181 -0.60 22.47 13.17
C LEU A 181 -2.09 22.80 13.29
N LEU A 182 -2.99 21.85 13.08
CA LEU A 182 -4.44 22.06 13.22
C LEU A 182 -4.83 22.47 14.65
N VAL A 183 -4.23 21.84 15.66
CA VAL A 183 -4.42 22.20 17.08
C VAL A 183 -3.93 23.62 17.34
N LEU A 184 -2.75 23.99 16.84
CA LEU A 184 -2.20 25.33 16.95
C LEU A 184 -3.10 26.35 16.25
N LEU A 185 -3.72 26.01 15.11
CA LEU A 185 -4.66 26.87 14.40
C LEU A 185 -6.06 26.93 15.03
N ARG A 186 -6.39 26.03 15.96
CA ARG A 186 -7.73 25.86 16.56
C ARG A 186 -8.81 25.54 15.51
N THR A 187 -8.44 24.91 14.41
CA THR A 187 -9.40 24.45 13.41
C THR A 187 -10.18 23.25 13.95
N ARG A 188 -11.51 23.33 13.98
CA ARG A 188 -12.37 22.32 14.61
C ARG A 188 -12.58 21.04 13.80
N THR A 189 -12.17 21.01 12.54
CA THR A 189 -12.44 19.89 11.64
C THR A 189 -11.18 19.07 11.38
N PRO A 190 -11.05 17.86 11.96
CA PRO A 190 -10.10 16.89 11.44
C PRO A 190 -10.52 16.54 10.01
N LEU A 191 -9.55 16.49 9.09
CA LEU A 191 -9.81 16.11 7.72
C LEU A 191 -10.26 14.64 7.68
N ASP A 192 -11.46 14.39 7.18
CA ASP A 192 -11.93 13.04 6.91
C ASP A 192 -11.76 12.78 5.41
N LEU A 193 -10.58 12.25 5.04
CA LEU A 193 -10.25 11.87 3.66
C LEU A 193 -11.31 10.91 3.09
N LYS A 194 -11.90 10.06 3.92
CA LYS A 194 -12.97 9.14 3.50
C LYS A 194 -14.22 9.89 3.03
N ARG A 195 -14.58 11.00 3.69
CA ARG A 195 -15.68 11.88 3.23
C ARG A 195 -15.35 12.57 1.91
N LEU A 196 -14.10 13.02 1.72
CA LEU A 196 -13.66 13.66 0.48
C LEU A 196 -13.65 12.67 -0.70
N LEU A 197 -13.16 11.45 -0.48
CA LEU A 197 -13.15 10.37 -1.46
C LEU A 197 -14.57 9.92 -1.86
N ASN A 198 -15.44 9.69 -0.87
CA ASN A 198 -16.82 9.29 -1.12
C ASN A 198 -17.65 10.36 -1.82
N ARG A 199 -17.30 11.65 -1.65
CA ARG A 199 -18.01 12.75 -2.29
C ARG A 199 -17.82 12.77 -3.82
N ASN A 200 -16.71 12.25 -4.34
CA ASN A 200 -16.46 12.22 -5.78
C ASN A 200 -17.18 11.07 -6.49
N HIS A 201 -17.45 9.95 -5.80
CA HIS A 201 -18.26 8.86 -6.38
C HIS A 201 -19.75 9.21 -6.50
N SER A 202 -20.26 10.17 -5.73
CA SER A 202 -21.67 10.57 -5.81
C SER A 202 -21.99 11.51 -6.98
N VAL A 203 -20.98 12.10 -7.64
CA VAL A 203 -21.20 13.12 -8.68
C VAL A 203 -21.40 12.50 -10.07
N GLU A 204 -20.98 11.25 -10.28
CA GLU A 204 -21.17 10.58 -11.58
C GLU A 204 -22.58 9.99 -11.76
N ASP A 205 -23.31 9.70 -10.67
CA ASP A 205 -24.67 9.15 -10.75
C ASP A 205 -25.75 10.22 -11.00
N GLU A 206 -25.50 11.51 -10.74
CA GLU A 206 -26.49 12.57 -10.97
C GLU A 206 -26.52 13.10 -12.42
N LYS A 207 -25.50 12.80 -13.25
CA LYS A 207 -25.46 13.26 -14.65
C LYS A 207 -26.22 12.36 -15.64
N HIS A 208 -26.69 11.19 -15.22
CA HIS A 208 -27.48 10.30 -16.09
C HIS A 208 -29.00 10.34 -15.85
N ALA A 209 -29.49 11.12 -14.89
CA ALA A 209 -30.91 11.14 -14.51
C ALA A 209 -31.76 12.27 -15.13
N THR A 210 -31.20 13.14 -15.98
CA THR A 210 -31.94 14.32 -16.49
C THR A 210 -32.27 14.34 -17.98
N ASP A 211 -32.00 13.27 -18.75
CA ASP A 211 -32.22 13.27 -20.21
C ASP A 211 -33.29 12.28 -20.72
N THR A 212 -34.38 12.09 -19.96
CA THR A 212 -35.58 11.37 -20.45
C THR A 212 -36.87 12.10 -20.10
N LYS A 213 -37.04 13.33 -20.61
CA LYS A 213 -38.38 13.94 -20.73
C LYS A 213 -38.43 14.89 -21.92
N GLY A 214 -39.01 14.41 -23.03
CA GLY A 214 -39.58 15.28 -24.05
C GLY A 214 -39.47 14.78 -25.48
N LYS A 215 -40.53 14.13 -25.98
CA LYS A 215 -41.18 14.33 -27.31
C LYS A 215 -42.31 13.32 -27.46
N GLU A 216 -43.55 13.79 -27.29
CA GLU A 216 -44.49 14.09 -28.40
C GLU A 216 -44.94 12.81 -29.12
N SER A 217 -46.07 12.21 -28.72
CA SER A 217 -47.41 12.54 -29.24
C SER A 217 -47.47 12.49 -30.77
N THR A 218 -47.89 11.34 -31.30
CA THR A 218 -48.48 11.27 -32.63
C THR A 218 -49.75 10.45 -32.55
N VAL A 219 -50.86 11.17 -32.64
CA VAL A 219 -52.22 10.68 -32.83
C VAL A 219 -52.28 9.88 -34.13
N LEU A 220 -52.85 8.67 -34.09
CA LEU A 220 -53.38 8.02 -35.28
C LEU A 220 -54.87 7.70 -35.09
N PRO A 221 -55.67 7.79 -36.17
CA PRO A 221 -57.11 7.97 -36.09
C PRO A 221 -57.88 6.64 -36.02
N LYS A 222 -59.13 6.77 -35.59
CA LYS A 222 -60.17 5.75 -35.58
C LYS A 222 -60.60 5.39 -37.01
N GLU A 223 -60.69 4.09 -37.30
CA GLU A 223 -61.60 3.47 -38.28
C GLU A 223 -62.20 2.26 -37.54
N SER A 224 -63.46 2.28 -37.09
CA SER A 224 -64.74 2.06 -37.79
C SER A 224 -64.88 0.68 -38.43
N ASP A 225 -65.78 -0.11 -37.83
CA ASP A 225 -66.70 -1.10 -38.41
C ASP A 225 -66.13 -2.09 -39.43
N TRP A 226 -65.93 -3.35 -39.00
CA TRP A 226 -66.62 -4.57 -39.45
C TRP A 226 -66.49 -5.66 -38.37
#